data_AF-A0A524KRR0-F1
#
_entry.id   AF-A0A524KRR0-F1
#
_cell.length_a   1.000
_cell.length_b   1.000
_cell.length_c   1.000
_cell.angle_alpha   90.00
_cell.angle_beta   90.00
_cell.angle_gamma   90.00
#
_symmetry.space_group_name_H-M   'P 1'
#
loop_
_entity.id
_entity.type
_entity.pdbx_description
1 polymer ?
#
loop_
_entity_poly.entity_id
_entity_poly.type
_entity_poly.pdbx_seq_one_letter_code
_entity_poly.pdbx_strand_id
1 'polypeptide(L)'
;YKIERGEVEIRIASYDGTGTMRTVVAQTLGHGEVFGEMGIIDDAPRSASAVATKSTTCVAYTADEIMGLLETNPKEAIAYIHTLIRRLRNSNVKILAGDAGNQKALH
;
A
#
# COMPACT_ATOMS: atom_id res chain seq x y z
N TYR A 1 -1.68 -8.33 3.95
CA TYR A 1 -1.29 -9.39 2.98
C TYR A 1 0.16 -9.19 2.57
N LYS A 2 0.98 -10.24 2.54
CA LYS A 2 2.33 -10.25 1.94
C LYS A 2 2.32 -11.07 0.65
N ILE A 3 2.90 -10.56 -0.42
CA ILE A 3 2.93 -11.24 -1.72
C ILE A 3 4.08 -12.26 -1.71
N GLU A 4 3.76 -13.55 -1.81
CA GLU A 4 4.76 -14.62 -1.96
C GLU A 4 5.10 -14.85 -3.44
N ARG A 5 4.11 -14.72 -4.33
CA ARG A 5 4.29 -14.82 -5.79
C ARG A 5 3.25 -13.96 -6.49
N GLY A 6 3.59 -13.47 -7.69
CA GLY A 6 2.68 -12.69 -8.53
C GLY A 6 2.84 -11.19 -8.38
N GLU A 7 1.77 -10.46 -8.71
CA GLU A 7 1.77 -9.00 -8.80
C GLU A 7 0.39 -8.44 -8.42
N VAL A 8 0.38 -7.30 -7.72
CA VAL A 8 -0.82 -6.60 -7.26
C VAL A 8 -0.69 -5.10 -7.51
N GLU A 9 -1.68 -4.50 -8.15
CA GLU A 9 -1.82 -3.06 -8.25
C GLU A 9 -2.69 -2.50 -7.13
N ILE A 10 -2.22 -1.43 -6.49
CA ILE A 10 -3.02 -0.58 -5.62
C ILE A 10 -3.59 0.54 -6.47
N ARG A 11 -4.92 0.62 -6.54
CA ARG A 11 -5.67 1.59 -7.33
C ARG A 11 -6.47 2.51 -6.42
N ILE A 12 -6.43 3.80 -6.69
CA ILE A 12 -7.16 4.83 -5.94
C ILE A 12 -8.11 5.58 -6.87
N ALA A 13 -9.20 6.10 -6.31
CA ALA A 13 -10.01 7.09 -7.00
C ALA A 13 -9.26 8.44 -7.00
N SER A 14 -9.20 9.08 -8.15
CA SER A 14 -8.63 10.41 -8.35
C SER A 14 -9.59 11.22 -9.21
N TYR A 15 -9.65 12.53 -9.01
CA TYR A 15 -10.42 13.43 -9.86
C TYR A 15 -9.47 14.14 -10.82
N ASP A 16 -9.82 14.19 -12.10
CA ASP A 16 -9.10 15.04 -13.05
C ASP A 16 -9.47 16.52 -12.86
N GLY A 17 -8.77 17.42 -13.56
CA GLY A 17 -9.02 18.86 -13.48
C GLY A 17 -10.41 19.31 -13.95
N THR A 18 -11.24 18.39 -14.47
CA THR A 18 -12.63 18.65 -14.85
C THR A 18 -13.63 18.20 -13.79
N GLY A 19 -13.15 17.61 -12.68
CA GLY A 19 -14.00 17.00 -11.66
C GLY A 19 -14.52 15.61 -12.03
N THR A 20 -13.98 14.97 -13.07
CA THR A 20 -14.36 13.59 -13.43
C THR A 20 -13.54 12.59 -12.61
N MET A 21 -14.22 11.68 -11.91
CA MET A 21 -13.56 10.62 -11.15
C MET A 21 -12.98 9.56 -12.09
N ARG A 22 -11.72 9.19 -11.86
CA ARG A 22 -10.98 8.14 -12.56
C ARG A 22 -10.27 7.24 -11.56
N THR A 23 -10.09 5.98 -11.93
CA THR A 23 -9.24 5.07 -11.18
C THR A 23 -7.81 5.15 -11.72
N VAL A 24 -6.85 5.42 -10.85
CA VAL A 24 -5.43 5.47 -11.21
C VAL A 24 -4.63 4.41 -10.45
N VAL A 25 -3.61 3.86 -11.09
CA VAL A 25 -2.67 2.94 -10.43
C VAL A 25 -1.73 3.77 -9.57
N ALA A 26 -1.88 3.64 -8.25
CA ALA A 26 -0.97 4.27 -7.32
C ALA A 26 0.33 3.47 -7.25
N GLN A 27 0.28 2.15 -7.03
CA GLN A 27 1.45 1.29 -6.88
C GLN A 27 1.27 -0.02 -7.61
N THR A 28 2.36 -0.59 -8.12
CA THR A 28 2.45 -1.98 -8.56
C THR A 28 3.39 -2.69 -7.61
N LEU A 29 2.93 -3.80 -7.03
CA LEU A 29 3.58 -4.51 -5.94
C LEU A 29 3.93 -5.95 -6.36
N GLY A 30 5.11 -6.42 -5.96
CA GLY A 30 5.61 -7.76 -6.26
C GLY A 30 6.02 -8.55 -5.01
N HIS A 31 6.81 -9.61 -5.23
CA HIS A 31 7.27 -10.51 -4.17
C HIS A 31 7.87 -9.78 -2.96
N GLY A 32 7.47 -10.18 -1.76
CA GLY A 32 7.90 -9.63 -0.48
C GLY A 32 7.19 -8.36 -0.05
N GLU A 33 6.42 -7.71 -0.93
CA GLU A 33 5.70 -6.48 -0.59
C GLU A 33 4.37 -6.76 0.12
N VAL A 34 3.98 -5.87 1.03
CA VAL A 34 2.87 -6.10 1.98
C VAL A 34 1.79 -5.04 1.86
N PHE A 35 0.58 -5.36 1.40
CA PHE A 35 -0.54 -4.41 1.30
C PHE A 35 -1.75 -4.74 2.18
N GLY A 36 -2.61 -3.73 2.39
CA GLY A 36 -3.81 -3.83 3.24
C GLY A 36 -3.48 -3.74 4.73
N GLU A 37 -2.27 -3.26 5.06
CA GLU A 37 -1.72 -3.06 6.39
C GLU A 37 -2.54 -2.08 7.25
N MET A 38 -3.15 -1.08 6.62
CA MET A 38 -3.91 -0.04 7.31
C MET A 38 -5.14 -0.62 8.03
N GLY A 39 -5.82 -1.58 7.41
CA GLY A 39 -6.98 -2.25 8.01
C GLY A 39 -6.61 -3.28 9.09
N ILE A 40 -5.32 -3.61 9.25
CA ILE A 40 -4.84 -4.49 10.32
C ILE A 40 -4.37 -3.67 11.53
N ILE A 41 -3.81 -2.48 11.29
CA ILE A 41 -3.16 -1.68 12.33
C ILE A 41 -4.09 -0.60 12.92
N ASP A 42 -4.97 0.01 12.12
CA ASP A 42 -5.64 1.27 12.50
C ASP A 42 -7.18 1.25 12.29
N ASP A 43 -7.76 0.10 11.92
CA ASP A 43 -9.19 -0.06 11.59
C ASP A 43 -9.76 1.02 10.64
N ALA A 44 -8.88 1.64 9.85
CA ALA A 44 -9.24 2.76 8.99
C ALA A 44 -10.04 2.27 7.76
N PRO A 45 -11.00 3.08 7.25
CA PRO A 45 -11.74 2.74 6.04
C PRO A 45 -10.81 2.44 4.87
N ARG A 46 -11.16 1.42 4.06
CA ARG A 46 -10.39 1.08 2.86
C ARG A 46 -10.36 2.28 1.91
N SER A 47 -9.17 2.84 1.71
CA SER A 47 -8.92 4.01 0.86
C SER A 47 -8.50 3.67 -0.57
N ALA A 48 -8.26 2.39 -0.86
CA ALA A 48 -7.77 1.90 -2.14
C ALA A 48 -8.28 0.50 -2.45
N SER A 49 -8.29 0.15 -3.74
CA SER A 49 -8.51 -1.22 -4.23
C SER A 49 -7.18 -1.92 -4.49
N ALA A 50 -7.07 -3.20 -4.13
CA ALA A 50 -5.95 -4.05 -4.51
C ALA A 50 -6.40 -5.02 -5.61
N VAL A 51 -5.74 -5.00 -6.76
CA VAL A 51 -6.11 -5.77 -7.95
C VAL A 51 -4.94 -6.65 -8.38
N ALA A 52 -5.13 -7.97 -8.39
CA ALA A 52 -4.12 -8.87 -8.94
C ALA A 52 -4.06 -8.72 -10.47
N THR A 53 -2.88 -8.41 -11.01
CA THR A 53 -2.64 -8.30 -12.46
C THR A 53 -2.09 -9.59 -13.07
N LYS A 54 -1.64 -10.52 -12.21
CA LYS A 54 -1.10 -11.85 -12.54
C LYS A 54 -1.67 -12.89 -11.56
N SER A 55 -1.40 -14.17 -11.80
CA SER A 55 -1.64 -15.21 -10.80
C SER A 55 -0.81 -14.91 -9.55
N THR A 56 -1.48 -14.66 -8.42
CA THR A 56 -0.88 -14.11 -7.22
C THR A 56 -1.21 -14.97 -6.00
N THR A 57 -0.18 -15.28 -5.22
CA THR A 57 -0.29 -15.96 -3.92
C THR A 57 0.13 -14.98 -2.83
N CYS A 58 -0.73 -14.80 -1.85
CA CYS A 58 -0.49 -13.94 -0.70
C CYS A 58 -0.63 -14.71 0.60
N VAL A 59 0.18 -14.35 1.59
CA VAL A 59 -0.07 -14.67 2.99
C VAL A 59 -0.89 -13.54 3.60
N ALA A 60 -2.02 -13.88 4.22
CA ALA A 60 -2.77 -12.94 5.04
C ALA A 60 -2.27 -13.04 6.48
N TYR A 61 -2.15 -11.90 7.15
CA TYR A 61 -1.83 -11.84 8.58
C TYR A 61 -2.96 -11.09 9.28
N THR A 62 -3.36 -11.58 10.44
CA THR A 62 -4.19 -10.86 11.42
C THR A 62 -3.30 -9.96 12.30
N ALA A 63 -3.92 -9.03 13.03
CA ALA A 63 -3.18 -8.18 13.97
C ALA A 63 -2.44 -9.01 15.03
N ASP A 64 -3.12 -10.01 15.58
CA ASP A 64 -2.57 -10.91 16.60
C ASP A 64 -1.40 -11.74 16.06
N GLU A 65 -1.47 -12.22 14.82
CA GLU A 65 -0.35 -12.93 14.19
C GLU A 65 0.87 -12.03 13.98
N ILE A 66 0.68 -10.75 13.67
CA ILE A 66 1.79 -9.79 13.57
C ILE A 66 2.40 -9.53 14.95
N MET A 67 1.57 -9.36 15.97
CA MET A 67 2.05 -9.18 17.34
C MET A 67 2.81 -10.40 17.83
N GLY A 68 2.30 -11.62 17.57
CA GLY A 68 2.99 -12.87 17.88
C GLY A 68 4.30 -13.05 17.10
N LEU A 69 4.40 -12.50 15.88
CA LEU A 69 5.63 -12.52 15.09
C LEU A 69 6.78 -11.76 15.77
N LEU A 70 6.47 -10.68 16.49
CA LEU A 70 7.47 -9.90 17.25
C LEU A 70 8.13 -10.75 18.35
N GLU A 71 7.38 -11.69 18.92
CA GLU A 71 7.85 -12.56 20.00
C GLU A 71 8.51 -13.84 19.47
N THR A 72 7.94 -14.45 18.44
CA THR A 72 8.29 -15.80 17.98
C THR A 72 9.28 -15.82 16.80
N ASN A 73 9.27 -14.80 15.94
CA ASN A 73 10.19 -14.70 14.80
C ASN A 73 10.61 -13.24 14.53
N PRO A 74 11.50 -12.66 15.37
CA PRO A 74 11.89 -11.26 15.27
C PRO A 74 12.50 -10.86 13.92
N LYS A 75 13.17 -11.80 13.22
CA LYS A 75 13.77 -11.52 11.91
C LYS A 75 12.70 -11.23 10.84
N GLU A 76 11.63 -12.02 10.82
CA GLU A 76 10.54 -11.81 9.89
C GLU A 76 9.73 -10.56 10.26
N ALA A 77 9.57 -10.29 11.57
CA ALA A 77 8.94 -9.05 12.03
C ALA A 77 9.73 -7.80 11.61
N ILE A 78 11.06 -7.82 11.70
CA ILE A 78 11.92 -6.72 11.19
C ILE A 78 11.74 -6.53 9.68
N ALA A 79 11.70 -7.62 8.90
CA ALA A 79 11.46 -7.54 7.46
C ALA A 79 10.09 -6.92 7.14
N TYR A 80 9.07 -7.28 7.91
CA TYR A 80 7.74 -6.68 7.82
C TYR A 80 7.77 -5.17 8.11
N ILE A 81 8.40 -4.76 9.23
CA ILE A 81 8.57 -3.35 9.62
C ILE A 81 9.33 -2.56 8.55
N HIS A 82 10.40 -3.12 7.97
CA HIS A 82 11.14 -2.48 6.88
C HIS A 82 10.26 -2.21 5.66
N THR A 83 9.35 -3.13 5.32
CA THR A 83 8.38 -2.94 4.24
C THR A 83 7.38 -1.83 4.56
N LEU A 84 6.88 -1.75 5.81
CA LEU A 84 6.00 -0.66 6.24
C LEU A 84 6.69 0.71 6.17
N ILE A 85 7.93 0.81 6.65
CA ILE A 85 8.70 2.06 6.62
C ILE A 85 8.93 2.53 5.17
N ARG A 86 9.26 1.60 4.26
CA ARG A 86 9.44 1.91 2.84
C ARG A 86 8.16 2.47 2.23
N ARG A 87 7.01 1.90 2.58
CA ARG A 87 5.70 2.37 2.11
C ARG A 87 5.33 3.73 2.66
N LEU A 88 5.54 3.99 3.94
CA LEU A 88 5.34 5.32 4.52
C LEU A 88 6.14 6.39 3.76
N ARG A 89 7.41 6.10 3.43
CA ARG A 89 8.24 7.00 2.61
C ARG A 89 7.64 7.20 1.21
N ASN A 90 7.22 6.13 0.54
CA ASN A 90 6.66 6.20 -0.82
C ASN A 90 5.29 6.89 -0.87
N SER A 91 4.47 6.75 0.16
CA SER A 91 3.17 7.44 0.29
C SER A 91 3.38 8.93 0.56
N ASN A 92 4.33 9.31 1.43
CA ASN A 92 4.67 10.71 1.68
C ASN A 92 5.21 11.41 0.42
N VAL A 93 6.02 10.71 -0.39
CA VAL A 93 6.52 11.26 -1.66
C VAL A 93 5.38 11.54 -2.66
N LYS A 94 4.29 10.76 -2.65
CA LYS A 94 3.14 11.00 -3.53
C LYS A 94 2.25 12.15 -3.08
N ILE A 95 2.12 12.38 -1.77
CA ILE A 95 1.43 13.56 -1.25
C ILE A 95 2.19 14.82 -1.68
N LEU A 96 3.52 14.82 -1.55
CA LEU A 96 4.36 15.94 -1.98
C LEU A 96 4.36 16.14 -3.52
N ALA A 97 4.28 15.07 -4.30
CA ALA A 97 4.17 15.16 -5.76
C ALA A 97 2.77 15.60 -6.23
N GLY A 98 1.71 15.26 -5.49
CA GLY A 98 0.34 15.74 -5.71
C GLY A 98 0.19 17.23 -5.42
N ASP A 99 0.83 17.73 -4.36
CA ASP A 99 0.86 19.17 -4.04
C ASP A 99 1.65 19.99 -5.07
N ALA A 100 2.79 19.47 -5.55
CA ALA A 100 3.58 20.15 -6.58
C ALA A 100 2.86 20.24 -7.93
N GLY A 101 1.98 19.29 -8.24
CA GLY A 101 1.12 19.32 -9.44
C GLY A 101 -0.02 20.35 -9.34
N ASN A 102 -0.52 20.60 -8.13
CA ASN A 102 -1.62 21.53 -7.88
C ASN A 102 -1.17 23.01 -7.87
N GLN A 103 0.12 23.27 -7.63
CA GLN A 103 0.67 24.63 -7.60
C GLN A 103 1.04 25.20 -8.99
N LYS A 104 1.21 24.35 -10.01
CA LYS A 104 1.46 24.78 -11.40
C LYS A 104 0.20 25.12 -12.20
N ALA A 105 -1.00 24.85 -11.67
CA ALA A 105 -2.28 25.17 -12.31
C ALA A 105 -2.80 26.59 -11.97
N LEU A 106 -2.01 27.39 -11.23
CA LEU A 106 -2.42 28.69 -10.69
C LEU A 106 -1.60 29.89 -11.18
N HIS A 107 -0.78 29.75 -12.22
CA HIS A 107 -0.12 30.88 -12.90
C HIS A 107 -0.29 30.80 -14.41
#